data_AF-A0A430FMT0-F1
#
_entry.id   AF-A0A430FMT0-F1
#
_cell.length_a   1.000
_cell.length_b   1.000
_cell.length_c   1.000
_cell.angle_alpha   90.00
_cell.angle_beta   90.00
_cell.angle_gamma   90.00
#
_symmetry.space_group_name_H-M   'P 1'
#
loop_
_entity.id
_entity.type
_entity.pdbx_description
1 polymer ?
#
loop_
_entity_poly.entity_id
_entity_poly.type
_entity_poly.pdbx_seq_one_letter_code
_entity_poly.pdbx_strand_id
1 'polypeptide(L)'
;MGTRSLVNDAATYMPNAEDRRQLMDIKDALSHITQEAKRTSEATFNDMANQTDFPVATLKVPGSPARPLTPELANVLMQVADQLSRGRAVFVAPYDTMLTTQDAADFLGVSRPTLVKLLEGGAIPFEKVGRHRRVLLADLQEYMNARHQNNISTFDELAADEDPRATLDNPLIS
;
A
#
# COMPACT_ATOMS: atom_id res chain seq x y z
N MET A 1 26.06 44.92 19.59
CA MET A 1 26.65 43.84 20.43
C MET A 1 26.04 43.97 21.82
N GLY A 2 25.32 43.04 22.41
CA GLY A 2 24.90 41.69 22.04
C GLY A 2 23.88 41.17 23.07
N THR A 3 23.03 40.24 22.61
CA THR A 3 22.44 39.05 23.27
C THR A 3 21.44 39.16 24.45
N ARG A 4 20.18 38.73 24.14
CA ARG A 4 19.40 37.59 24.72
C ARG A 4 19.29 37.50 26.26
N SER A 5 18.16 37.17 26.89
CA SER A 5 17.18 36.14 26.55
C SER A 5 15.91 36.32 27.39
N LEU A 6 14.75 36.05 26.79
CA LEU A 6 13.52 35.67 27.49
C LEU A 6 13.75 34.30 28.16
N VAL A 7 12.98 33.98 29.20
CA VAL A 7 12.87 32.70 29.94
C VAL A 7 13.62 32.64 31.28
N ASN A 8 12.89 32.81 32.39
CA ASN A 8 12.89 31.88 33.53
C ASN A 8 11.95 32.37 34.65
N ASP A 9 10.70 31.93 34.58
CA ASP A 9 9.94 31.55 35.78
C ASP A 9 8.95 30.46 35.34
N ALA A 10 9.52 29.28 35.10
CA ALA A 10 8.76 28.07 34.81
C ALA A 10 8.29 27.48 36.14
N ALA A 11 6.98 27.48 36.39
CA ALA A 11 6.38 26.68 37.43
C ALA A 11 6.07 25.28 36.87
N THR A 12 6.81 24.28 37.32
CA THR A 12 6.51 22.86 37.06
C THR A 12 5.28 22.45 37.85
N TYR A 13 4.17 22.15 37.16
CA TYR A 13 2.97 21.59 37.76
C TYR A 13 3.01 20.06 37.66
N MET A 14 3.07 19.38 38.81
CA MET A 14 2.94 17.93 38.92
C MET A 14 1.61 17.63 39.63
N PRO A 15 0.67 16.90 39.00
CA PRO A 15 -0.62 16.59 39.62
C PRO A 15 -0.40 15.65 40.81
N ASN A 16 -1.11 15.91 41.91
CA ASN A 16 -1.05 15.11 43.14
C ASN A 16 -1.34 13.63 42.86
N ALA A 17 -0.72 12.74 43.63
CA ALA A 17 -0.78 11.30 43.41
C ALA A 17 -2.21 10.71 43.55
N GLU A 18 -3.10 11.38 44.27
CA GLU A 18 -4.51 10.95 44.41
C GLU A 18 -5.36 11.31 43.17
N ASP A 19 -5.07 12.43 42.50
CA ASP A 19 -5.80 12.88 41.31
C ASP A 19 -5.56 11.96 40.09
N ARG A 20 -4.40 11.27 40.05
CA ARG A 20 -4.07 10.33 38.97
C ARG A 20 -5.00 9.12 38.90
N ARG A 21 -5.51 8.62 40.04
CA ARG A 21 -6.43 7.48 40.05
C ARG A 21 -7.79 7.87 39.51
N GLN A 22 -8.34 9.00 39.96
CA GLN A 22 -9.61 9.52 39.47
C GLN A 22 -9.55 9.88 37.98
N LEU A 23 -8.44 10.45 37.51
CA LEU A 23 -8.21 10.72 36.09
C LEU A 23 -8.10 9.44 35.24
N MET A 24 -7.51 8.37 35.77
CA MET A 24 -7.49 7.07 35.09
C MET A 24 -8.86 6.41 35.07
N ASP A 25 -9.61 6.43 36.17
CA ASP A 25 -10.97 5.88 36.24
C ASP A 25 -11.92 6.62 35.26
N ILE A 26 -11.79 7.95 35.14
CA ILE A 26 -12.55 8.75 34.17
C ILE A 26 -12.11 8.45 32.74
N LYS A 27 -10.80 8.31 32.49
CA LYS A 27 -10.28 7.97 31.16
C LYS A 27 -10.72 6.57 30.72
N ASP A 28 -10.72 5.62 31.63
CA ASP A 28 -11.13 4.25 31.37
C ASP A 28 -12.65 4.19 31.15
N ALA A 29 -13.46 4.88 31.97
CA ALA A 29 -14.89 5.02 31.74
C ALA A 29 -15.22 5.70 30.39
N LEU A 30 -14.52 6.78 30.02
CA LEU A 30 -14.66 7.43 28.71
C LEU A 30 -14.21 6.51 27.57
N SER A 31 -13.18 5.69 27.78
CA SER A 31 -12.72 4.71 26.79
C SER A 31 -13.72 3.58 26.58
N HIS A 32 -14.39 3.11 27.64
CA HIS A 32 -15.45 2.12 27.57
C HIS A 32 -16.70 2.69 26.91
N ILE A 33 -17.11 3.92 27.24
CA ILE A 33 -18.24 4.61 26.61
C ILE A 33 -17.95 4.88 25.12
N THR A 34 -16.73 5.28 24.77
CA THR A 34 -16.35 5.49 23.36
C THR A 34 -16.19 4.18 22.60
N GLN A 35 -15.72 3.10 23.22
CA GLN A 35 -15.67 1.77 22.62
C GLN A 35 -17.05 1.13 22.47
N GLU A 36 -17.95 1.29 23.44
CA GLU A 36 -19.36 0.88 23.32
C GLU A 36 -20.06 1.72 22.26
N ALA A 37 -19.91 3.04 22.26
CA ALA A 37 -20.45 3.90 21.21
C ALA A 37 -19.90 3.54 19.82
N LYS A 38 -18.61 3.17 19.73
CA LYS A 38 -17.99 2.73 18.48
C LYS A 38 -18.48 1.35 18.04
N ARG A 39 -18.59 0.37 18.94
CA ARG A 39 -19.18 -0.95 18.65
C ARG A 39 -20.65 -0.86 18.29
N THR A 40 -21.42 0.00 18.97
CA THR A 40 -22.83 0.23 18.69
C THR A 40 -23.00 0.96 17.35
N SER A 41 -22.11 1.91 17.02
CA SER A 41 -22.06 2.59 15.73
C SER A 41 -21.65 1.64 14.60
N GLU A 42 -20.65 0.78 14.81
CA GLU A 42 -20.24 -0.25 13.84
C GLU A 42 -21.34 -1.31 13.65
N ALA A 43 -22.03 -1.72 14.72
CA ALA A 43 -23.14 -2.65 14.67
C ALA A 43 -24.38 -2.05 13.97
N THR A 44 -24.74 -0.80 14.30
CA THR A 44 -25.83 -0.09 13.60
C THR A 44 -25.48 0.20 12.15
N PHE A 45 -24.22 0.55 11.83
CA PHE A 45 -23.78 0.72 10.46
C PHE A 45 -23.85 -0.60 9.68
N ASN A 46 -23.43 -1.72 10.27
CA ASN A 46 -23.54 -3.05 9.66
C ASN A 46 -25.00 -3.51 9.50
N ASP A 47 -25.87 -3.24 10.48
CA ASP A 47 -27.30 -3.54 10.40
C ASP A 47 -28.00 -2.70 9.32
N MET A 48 -27.60 -1.43 9.18
CA MET A 48 -28.09 -0.59 8.08
C MET A 48 -27.56 -1.09 6.73
N ALA A 49 -26.27 -1.44 6.63
CA ALA A 49 -25.65 -1.95 5.41
C ALA A 49 -26.25 -3.28 4.89
N ASN A 50 -26.86 -4.07 5.78
CA ASN A 50 -27.57 -5.30 5.45
C ASN A 50 -29.04 -5.09 5.04
N GLN A 51 -29.58 -3.86 5.12
CA GLN A 51 -30.91 -3.57 4.61
C GLN A 51 -30.90 -3.52 3.07
N THR A 52 -31.89 -4.15 2.45
CA THR A 52 -32.10 -4.14 0.99
C THR A 52 -32.27 -2.75 0.37
N ASP A 53 -32.53 -1.73 1.20
CA ASP A 53 -32.73 -0.33 0.80
C ASP A 53 -31.57 0.58 1.28
N PHE A 54 -30.41 0.00 1.63
CA PHE A 54 -29.25 0.78 2.03
C PHE A 54 -28.76 1.62 0.85
N PRO A 55 -28.54 2.94 1.03
CA PRO A 55 -28.11 3.79 -0.07
C PRO A 55 -26.76 3.29 -0.59
N VAL A 56 -26.77 2.78 -1.82
CA VAL A 56 -25.53 2.43 -2.53
C VAL A 56 -24.70 3.70 -2.58
N ALA A 57 -23.55 3.69 -1.90
CA ALA A 57 -22.62 4.80 -1.98
C ALA A 57 -22.34 5.10 -3.45
N THR A 58 -22.30 6.37 -3.85
CA THR A 58 -22.07 6.73 -5.25
C THR A 58 -20.87 7.64 -5.40
N LEU A 59 -20.02 7.36 -6.39
CA LEU A 59 -19.00 8.29 -6.85
C LEU A 59 -19.67 9.40 -7.66
N LYS A 60 -19.65 10.62 -7.12
CA LYS A 60 -20.13 11.83 -7.80
C LYS A 60 -18.95 12.70 -8.20
N VAL A 61 -18.84 12.99 -9.49
CA VAL A 61 -17.89 13.94 -10.05
C VAL A 61 -18.69 15.04 -10.76
N PRO A 62 -18.40 16.34 -10.53
CA PRO A 62 -19.08 17.41 -11.23
C PRO A 62 -19.06 17.19 -12.75
N GLY A 63 -20.23 17.27 -13.40
CA GLY A 63 -20.37 17.08 -14.85
C GLY A 63 -20.39 15.62 -15.32
N SER A 64 -20.33 14.64 -14.43
CA SER A 64 -20.45 13.21 -14.76
C SER A 64 -21.66 12.57 -14.06
N PRO A 65 -22.28 11.53 -14.66
CA PRO A 65 -23.32 10.78 -13.99
C PRO A 65 -22.77 10.10 -12.72
N ALA A 66 -23.60 10.05 -11.67
CA ALA A 66 -23.26 9.33 -10.45
C ALA A 66 -23.08 7.84 -10.77
N ARG A 67 -21.97 7.25 -10.31
CA ARG A 67 -21.70 5.82 -10.49
C ARG A 67 -21.83 5.09 -9.15
N PRO A 68 -22.44 3.90 -9.09
CA PRO A 68 -22.38 3.06 -7.91
C PRO A 68 -20.94 2.82 -7.47
N LEU A 69 -20.66 3.05 -6.20
CA LEU A 69 -19.39 2.76 -5.57
C LEU A 69 -19.46 1.31 -5.06
N THR A 70 -19.14 0.37 -5.94
CA THR A 70 -19.07 -1.05 -5.54
C THR A 70 -17.91 -1.25 -4.55
N PRO A 71 -17.94 -2.32 -3.73
CA PRO A 71 -16.84 -2.62 -2.80
C PRO A 71 -15.47 -2.70 -3.50
N GLU A 72 -15.41 -3.26 -4.71
CA GLU A 72 -14.18 -3.38 -5.50
C GLU A 72 -13.66 -2.01 -5.91
N LEU A 73 -14.53 -1.13 -6.41
CA LEU A 73 -14.16 0.23 -6.79
C LEU A 73 -13.70 1.04 -5.56
N ALA A 74 -14.40 0.90 -4.42
CA ALA A 74 -14.00 1.54 -3.18
C ALA A 74 -12.59 1.13 -2.75
N ASN A 75 -12.30 -0.18 -2.77
CA ASN A 75 -10.98 -0.71 -2.41
C ASN A 75 -9.87 -0.17 -3.32
N VAL A 76 -10.09 -0.14 -4.63
CA VAL A 76 -9.13 0.42 -5.58
C VAL A 76 -8.92 1.92 -5.30
N LEU A 77 -9.98 2.70 -5.13
CA LEU A 77 -9.87 4.13 -4.85
C LEU A 77 -9.15 4.43 -3.54
N MET A 78 -9.37 3.63 -2.48
CA MET A 78 -8.63 3.77 -1.23
C MET A 78 -7.13 3.52 -1.42
N GLN A 79 -6.76 2.48 -2.18
CA GLN A 79 -5.36 2.21 -2.49
C GLN A 79 -4.75 3.36 -3.28
N VAL A 80 -5.41 3.84 -4.32
CA VAL A 80 -4.95 4.99 -5.12
C VAL A 80 -4.76 6.22 -4.22
N ALA A 81 -5.72 6.54 -3.37
CA ALA A 81 -5.63 7.67 -2.44
C ALA A 81 -4.45 7.53 -1.47
N ASP A 82 -4.21 6.33 -0.93
CA ASP A 82 -3.08 6.04 -0.06
C ASP A 82 -1.73 6.23 -0.77
N GLN A 83 -1.59 5.72 -2.00
CA GLN A 83 -0.38 5.90 -2.81
C GLN A 83 -0.10 7.38 -3.07
N LEU A 84 -1.11 8.14 -3.50
CA LEU A 84 -0.99 9.57 -3.78
C LEU A 84 -0.67 10.37 -2.51
N SER A 85 -1.26 10.02 -1.36
CA SER A 85 -0.98 10.68 -0.08
C SER A 85 0.49 10.55 0.35
N ARG A 86 1.16 9.50 -0.11
CA ARG A 86 2.59 9.21 0.12
C ARG A 86 3.49 9.81 -0.97
N GLY A 87 2.94 10.62 -1.87
CA GLY A 87 3.68 11.22 -2.99
C GLY A 87 4.09 10.23 -4.08
N ARG A 88 3.52 9.02 -4.10
CA ARG A 88 3.81 8.01 -5.11
C ARG A 88 2.90 8.19 -6.31
N ALA A 89 3.46 8.12 -7.51
CA ALA A 89 2.70 8.15 -8.75
C ALA A 89 1.84 6.88 -8.89
N VAL A 90 0.62 7.03 -9.41
CA VAL A 90 -0.30 5.92 -9.70
C VAL A 90 -0.58 5.90 -11.19
N PHE A 91 -0.40 4.74 -11.82
CA PHE A 91 -0.72 4.52 -13.23
C PHE A 91 -1.98 3.65 -13.34
N VAL A 92 -3.01 4.17 -14.00
CA VAL A 92 -4.26 3.45 -14.28
C VAL A 92 -4.37 3.29 -15.79
N ALA A 93 -4.43 2.05 -16.26
CA ALA A 93 -4.55 1.73 -17.67
C ALA A 93 -5.52 0.55 -17.87
N PRO A 94 -6.29 0.53 -18.97
CA PRO A 94 -7.04 -0.65 -19.39
C PRO A 94 -6.14 -1.90 -19.50
N TYR A 95 -6.70 -3.08 -19.27
CA TYR A 95 -5.95 -4.33 -19.31
C TYR A 95 -5.35 -4.63 -20.70
N ASP A 96 -6.05 -4.23 -21.76
CA ASP A 96 -5.66 -4.36 -23.16
C ASP A 96 -4.72 -3.23 -23.64
N THR A 97 -4.14 -2.46 -22.71
CA THR A 97 -3.24 -1.35 -23.08
C THR A 97 -1.96 -1.88 -23.70
N MET A 98 -1.70 -1.43 -24.92
CA MET A 98 -0.43 -1.62 -25.62
C MET A 98 0.57 -0.53 -25.21
N LEU A 99 1.61 -0.94 -24.50
CA LEU A 99 2.67 -0.06 -24.02
C LEU A 99 3.77 0.13 -25.05
N THR A 100 4.40 1.31 -25.03
CA THR A 100 5.64 1.50 -25.77
C THR A 100 6.78 0.76 -25.07
N THR A 101 7.89 0.52 -25.78
CA THR A 101 9.10 -0.04 -25.14
C THR A 101 9.65 0.82 -24.00
N GLN A 102 9.32 2.11 -23.97
CA GLN A 102 9.75 2.98 -22.89
C GLN A 102 8.87 2.72 -21.66
N ASP A 103 7.55 2.83 -21.81
CA ASP A 103 6.60 2.61 -20.71
C ASP A 103 6.70 1.20 -20.14
N ALA A 104 6.90 0.20 -21.00
CA ALA A 104 7.11 -1.19 -20.57
C ALA A 104 8.42 -1.37 -19.77
N ALA A 105 9.47 -0.62 -20.10
CA ALA A 105 10.74 -0.68 -19.38
C ALA A 105 10.61 0.01 -18.01
N ASP A 106 9.94 1.16 -17.99
CA ASP A 106 9.63 1.91 -16.77
C ASP A 106 8.71 1.08 -15.86
N PHE A 107 7.72 0.36 -16.43
CA PHE A 107 6.85 -0.56 -15.70
C PHE A 107 7.60 -1.73 -15.05
N LEU A 108 8.55 -2.34 -15.76
CA LEU A 108 9.37 -3.43 -15.23
C LEU A 108 10.52 -2.95 -14.32
N GLY A 109 10.75 -1.63 -14.21
CA GLY A 109 11.87 -1.07 -13.47
C GLY A 109 13.25 -1.43 -14.07
N VAL A 110 13.33 -1.61 -15.39
CA VAL A 110 14.57 -1.95 -16.10
C VAL A 110 14.92 -0.89 -17.15
N SER A 111 16.16 -0.90 -17.63
CA SER A 111 16.53 -0.02 -18.75
C SER A 111 15.89 -0.47 -20.06
N ARG A 112 15.55 0.48 -20.94
CA ARG A 112 14.99 0.18 -22.27
C ARG A 112 15.84 -0.80 -23.09
N PRO A 113 17.19 -0.73 -23.14
CA PRO A 113 17.98 -1.75 -23.84
C PRO A 113 17.81 -3.15 -23.26
N THR A 114 17.66 -3.28 -21.93
CA THR A 114 17.39 -4.57 -21.28
C THR A 114 16.02 -5.11 -21.68
N LEU A 115 14.98 -4.27 -21.68
CA LEU A 115 13.66 -4.69 -22.17
C LEU A 115 13.76 -5.18 -23.63
N VAL A 116 14.42 -4.43 -24.51
CA VAL A 116 14.55 -4.83 -25.93
C VAL A 116 15.22 -6.19 -26.07
N LYS A 117 16.22 -6.51 -25.25
CA LYS A 117 16.83 -7.86 -25.22
C LYS A 117 15.85 -8.94 -24.80
N LEU A 118 14.99 -8.68 -23.82
CA LEU A 118 13.95 -9.62 -23.38
C LEU A 118 12.93 -9.88 -24.50
N LEU A 119 12.50 -8.81 -25.19
CA LEU A 119 11.54 -8.91 -26.30
C LEU A 119 12.13 -9.69 -27.48
N GLU A 120 13.33 -9.32 -27.94
CA GLU A 120 13.99 -10.01 -29.06
C GLU A 120 14.43 -11.44 -28.71
N GLY A 121 14.67 -11.71 -27.42
CA GLY A 121 14.92 -13.06 -26.91
C GLY A 121 13.66 -13.92 -26.75
N GLY A 122 12.47 -13.37 -27.02
CA GLY A 122 11.19 -14.08 -26.93
C GLY A 122 10.70 -14.33 -25.49
N ALA A 123 11.33 -13.71 -24.48
CA ALA A 123 10.91 -13.86 -23.09
C ALA A 123 9.59 -13.14 -22.79
N ILE A 124 9.27 -12.11 -23.58
CA ILE A 124 8.02 -11.35 -23.47
C ILE A 124 7.47 -11.17 -24.89
N PRO A 125 6.22 -11.58 -25.17
CA PRO A 125 5.57 -11.33 -26.45
C PRO A 125 5.51 -9.84 -26.79
N PHE A 126 5.57 -9.51 -28.08
CA PHE A 126 5.40 -8.14 -28.55
C PHE A 126 4.87 -8.12 -29.97
N GLU A 127 4.23 -7.01 -30.32
CA GLU A 127 3.79 -6.73 -31.68
C GLU A 127 4.58 -5.58 -32.29
N LYS A 128 4.72 -5.59 -33.61
CA LYS A 128 5.29 -4.47 -34.37
C LYS A 128 4.17 -3.66 -34.99
N VAL A 129 4.01 -2.42 -34.53
CA VAL A 129 3.15 -1.43 -35.16
C VAL A 129 4.04 -0.49 -35.97
N GLY A 130 4.11 -0.76 -37.28
CA GLY A 130 5.08 -0.12 -38.18
C GLY A 130 6.52 -0.46 -37.78
N ARG A 131 7.31 0.55 -37.39
CA ARG A 131 8.71 0.39 -36.96
C ARG A 131 8.87 0.23 -35.45
N HIS A 132 7.81 0.43 -34.68
CA HIS A 132 7.87 0.44 -33.22
C HIS A 132 7.32 -0.86 -32.64
N ARG A 133 7.95 -1.31 -31.55
CA ARG A 133 7.45 -2.44 -30.77
C ARG A 133 6.40 -1.94 -29.78
N ARG A 134 5.36 -2.74 -29.59
CA ARG A 134 4.30 -2.57 -28.61
C ARG A 134 4.18 -3.84 -27.79
N VAL A 135 3.99 -3.68 -26.49
CA VAL A 135 3.93 -4.80 -25.55
C VAL A 135 2.62 -4.70 -24.79
N LEU A 136 1.86 -5.78 -24.70
CA LEU A 136 0.62 -5.78 -23.95
C LEU A 136 0.94 -5.70 -22.45
N LEU A 137 0.20 -4.88 -21.71
CA LEU A 137 0.40 -4.78 -20.26
C LEU A 137 0.20 -6.15 -19.57
N ALA A 138 -0.76 -6.95 -20.04
CA ALA A 138 -1.00 -8.31 -19.57
C ALA A 138 0.26 -9.20 -19.64
N ASP A 139 0.96 -9.20 -20.78
CA ASP A 139 2.15 -10.00 -21.00
C ASP A 139 3.30 -9.58 -20.07
N LEU A 140 3.42 -8.28 -19.77
CA LEU A 140 4.40 -7.76 -18.81
C LEU A 140 4.10 -8.21 -17.38
N GLN A 141 2.83 -8.24 -16.99
CA GLN A 141 2.41 -8.72 -15.68
C GLN A 141 2.67 -10.22 -15.53
N GLU A 142 2.36 -11.02 -16.56
CA GLU A 142 2.63 -12.46 -16.56
C GLU A 142 4.14 -12.73 -16.43
N TYR A 143 4.97 -12.02 -17.19
CA TYR A 143 6.42 -12.12 -17.07
C TYR A 143 6.92 -11.75 -15.65
N MET A 144 6.39 -10.67 -15.06
CA MET A 144 6.77 -10.26 -13.70
C MET A 144 6.41 -11.31 -12.65
N ASN A 145 5.22 -11.89 -12.75
CA ASN A 145 4.74 -12.94 -11.84
C ASN A 145 5.59 -14.21 -11.95
N ALA A 146 5.86 -14.67 -13.18
CA ALA A 146 6.71 -15.83 -13.42
C ALA A 146 8.13 -15.62 -12.87
N ARG A 147 8.70 -14.42 -13.06
CA ARG A 147 10.02 -14.06 -12.53
C ARG A 147 10.04 -14.03 -11.01
N HIS A 148 8.99 -13.49 -10.39
CA HIS A 148 8.89 -13.47 -8.93
C HIS A 148 8.83 -14.89 -8.35
N GLN A 149 8.07 -15.78 -8.96
CA GLN A 149 7.97 -17.18 -8.55
C GLN A 149 9.30 -17.93 -8.69
N ASN A 150 10.04 -17.68 -9.79
CA ASN A 150 11.38 -18.25 -9.98
C ASN A 150 12.38 -17.73 -8.93
N ASN A 151 12.30 -16.45 -8.58
CA ASN A 151 13.16 -15.90 -7.54
C ASN A 151 12.88 -16.55 -6.18
N ILE A 152 11.60 -16.69 -5.79
CA ILE A 152 11.23 -17.34 -4.53
C ILE A 152 11.74 -18.78 -4.48
N SER A 153 11.49 -19.57 -5.54
CA SER A 153 11.97 -20.97 -5.60
C SER A 153 13.50 -21.08 -5.52
N THR A 154 14.23 -20.18 -6.18
CA THR A 154 15.71 -20.16 -6.07
C THR A 154 16.17 -19.83 -4.66
N PHE A 155 15.48 -18.90 -3.97
CA PHE A 155 15.77 -18.60 -2.57
C PHE A 155 15.46 -19.77 -1.64
N ASP A 156 14.37 -20.49 -1.87
CA ASP A 156 14.02 -21.69 -1.10
C ASP A 156 15.05 -22.81 -1.32
N GLU A 157 15.56 -23.00 -2.54
CA GLU A 157 16.63 -23.95 -2.84
C GLU A 157 17.93 -23.58 -2.10
N LEU A 158 18.32 -22.30 -2.09
CA LEU A 158 19.50 -21.84 -1.36
C LEU A 158 19.35 -22.00 0.16
N ALA A 159 18.14 -21.74 0.71
CA ALA A 159 17.86 -21.90 2.12
C ALA A 159 17.80 -23.37 2.57
N ALA A 160 17.44 -24.29 1.66
CA ALA A 160 17.42 -25.73 1.94
C ALA A 160 18.83 -26.36 1.99
N ASP A 161 19.82 -25.74 1.35
CA ASP A 161 21.22 -26.18 1.33
C ASP A 161 22.04 -25.61 2.51
N GLU A 162 21.50 -24.64 3.25
CA GLU A 162 22.10 -24.16 4.50
C GLU A 162 21.85 -25.16 5.65
N ASP A 163 22.90 -25.80 6.17
CA ASP A 163 22.84 -26.51 7.46
C ASP A 163 22.85 -25.48 8.60
N PRO A 164 21.73 -25.26 9.32
CA PRO A 164 21.66 -24.28 10.41
C PRO A 164 22.57 -24.63 11.60
N ARG A 165 23.20 -25.82 11.62
CA ARG A 165 24.21 -26.17 12.62
C ARG A 165 25.61 -25.69 12.27
N ALA A 166 25.89 -25.34 11.01
CA ALA A 166 27.20 -24.83 10.59
C ALA A 166 27.50 -23.41 11.09
N THR A 167 26.47 -22.65 11.49
CA THR A 167 26.59 -21.29 12.06
C THR A 167 26.82 -21.25 13.57
N LEU A 168 26.72 -22.40 14.26
CA LEU A 168 26.92 -22.48 15.72
C LEU A 168 28.41 -22.36 16.12
N ASP A 169 29.33 -22.66 15.21
CA ASP A 169 30.79 -22.50 15.41
C ASP A 169 31.30 -21.16 14.85
N ASN A 170 30.48 -20.11 14.82
CA ASN A 170 30.92 -18.79 14.38
C ASN A 170 31.67 -18.06 15.52
N PRO A 171 33.00 -17.84 15.42
CA PRO A 171 33.77 -17.20 16.49
C PRO A 171 33.46 -15.69 16.65
N LEU A 172 32.57 -15.13 15.82
CA LEU A 172 32.15 -13.72 15.84
C LEU A 172 30.87 -13.50 16.68
N ILE A 173 30.24 -14.58 17.19
CA ILE A 173 28.99 -14.52 17.99
C ILE A 173 29.28 -14.74 19.50
N SER A 174 30.54 -14.89 19.91
CA SER A 174 30.96 -14.93 21.33
C SER A 174 31.32 -13.56 21.87
#